data_AF-A0A0A9Y2P7-F1
#
_entry.id   AF-A0A0A9Y2P7-F1
#
_cell.length_a   1.000
_cell.length_b   1.000
_cell.length_c   1.000
_cell.angle_alpha   90.00
_cell.angle_beta   90.00
_cell.angle_gamma   90.00
#
_symmetry.space_group_name_H-M   'P 1'
#
loop_
_entity.id
_entity.type
_entity.pdbx_description
1 polymer ?
#
loop_
_entity_poly.entity_id
_entity_poly.type
_entity_poly.pdbx_seq_one_letter_code
_entity_poly.pdbx_strand_id
1 'polypeptide(L)'
;MFPLWRWFFSHFPCSVQFEVPLSHSRQYILSSHPHGVLSLHHAFYMTSREFHAQLPGKWKRHVGATIVFKTPLYRELMLWCGVIDADRRVVDDVLSKGYS
;
A
#
# COMPACT_ATOMS: atom_id res chain seq x y z
N MET A 1 -8.35 -8.61 6.70
CA MET A 1 -8.87 -7.57 5.78
C MET A 1 -10.12 -8.09 5.08
N PHE A 2 -11.04 -7.18 4.78
CA PHE A 2 -12.45 -7.44 4.50
C PHE A 2 -12.69 -8.51 3.40
N PRO A 3 -13.57 -9.51 3.64
CA PRO A 3 -13.88 -10.59 2.69
C PRO A 3 -14.29 -10.11 1.28
N LEU A 4 -14.92 -8.94 1.20
CA LEU A 4 -15.39 -8.34 -0.04
C LEU A 4 -14.26 -8.08 -1.05
N TRP A 5 -13.12 -7.56 -0.60
CA TRP A 5 -11.99 -7.27 -1.49
C TRP A 5 -11.35 -8.53 -2.03
N ARG A 6 -11.23 -9.57 -1.19
CA ARG A 6 -10.70 -10.87 -1.62
C ARG A 6 -11.63 -11.52 -2.66
N TRP A 7 -12.95 -11.42 -2.47
CA TRP A 7 -13.94 -11.86 -3.45
C TRP A 7 -13.80 -11.07 -4.76
N PHE A 8 -13.78 -9.74 -4.70
CA PHE A 8 -13.65 -8.89 -5.89
C PHE A 8 -12.40 -9.23 -6.73
N PHE A 9 -11.23 -9.33 -6.09
CA PHE A 9 -9.98 -9.63 -6.79
C PHE A 9 -9.84 -11.09 -7.24
N SER A 10 -10.62 -12.03 -6.67
CA SER A 10 -10.62 -13.43 -7.12
C SER A 10 -11.09 -13.62 -8.57
N HIS A 11 -11.79 -12.64 -9.12
CA HIS A 11 -12.27 -12.64 -10.50
C HIS A 11 -11.21 -12.17 -11.51
N PHE A 12 -10.06 -11.69 -11.04
CA PHE A 12 -8.97 -11.24 -11.88
C PHE A 12 -7.72 -12.10 -11.64
N PRO A 13 -6.95 -12.45 -12.67
CA PRO A 13 -5.72 -13.24 -12.53
C PRO A 13 -4.56 -12.38 -12.00
N CYS A 14 -4.74 -11.77 -10.82
CA CYS A 14 -3.72 -10.94 -10.19
C CYS A 14 -2.78 -11.78 -9.33
N SER A 15 -1.48 -11.67 -9.56
CA SER A 15 -0.44 -12.30 -8.72
C SER A 15 0.74 -11.35 -8.55
N VAL A 16 1.48 -11.51 -7.44
CA VAL A 16 2.74 -10.81 -7.22
C VAL A 16 3.85 -11.83 -7.12
N GLN A 17 4.90 -11.63 -7.91
CA GLN A 17 6.11 -12.43 -7.89
C GLN A 17 7.28 -11.51 -7.58
N PHE A 18 8.13 -11.93 -6.65
CA PHE A 18 9.39 -11.24 -6.37
C PHE A 18 10.48 -12.00 -7.12
N GLU A 19 11.18 -11.31 -8.03
CA GLU A 19 12.31 -11.90 -8.76
C GLU A 19 13.45 -12.29 -7.80
N VAL A 20 13.60 -11.52 -6.72
CA VAL A 20 14.58 -11.76 -5.66
C VAL A 20 13.92 -11.60 -4.29
N PRO A 21 14.29 -12.43 -3.29
CA PRO A 21 13.78 -12.25 -1.94
C PRO A 21 14.26 -10.92 -1.36
N LEU A 22 13.35 -10.19 -0.72
CA LEU A 22 13.68 -8.93 -0.06
C LEU A 22 14.29 -9.18 1.33
N SER A 23 15.33 -8.45 1.68
CA SER A 23 16.01 -8.60 2.97
C SER A 23 15.21 -7.98 4.10
N HIS A 24 15.08 -8.68 5.23
CA HIS A 24 14.44 -8.15 6.44
C HIS A 24 15.24 -7.05 7.16
N SER A 25 16.48 -6.78 6.74
CA SER A 25 17.36 -5.76 7.32
C SER A 25 17.31 -4.41 6.62
N ARG A 26 16.47 -4.24 5.59
CA ARG A 26 16.40 -3.03 4.76
C ARG A 26 14.98 -2.50 4.66
N GLN A 27 14.85 -1.19 4.46
CA GLN A 27 13.60 -0.53 4.09
C GLN A 27 13.46 -0.49 2.57
N TYR A 28 12.22 -0.56 2.09
CA TYR A 28 11.92 -0.58 0.66
C TYR A 28 10.80 0.39 0.33
N ILE A 29 10.97 1.16 -0.74
CA ILE A 29 9.90 1.92 -1.36
C ILE A 29 9.51 1.18 -2.63
N LEU A 30 8.24 0.78 -2.74
CA LEU A 30 7.71 0.07 -3.89
C LEU A 30 6.77 0.98 -4.67
N SER A 31 6.94 0.99 -5.99
CA SER A 31 6.08 1.74 -6.90
C SER A 31 5.43 0.80 -7.92
N SER A 32 4.23 1.16 -8.35
CA SER A 32 3.47 0.42 -9.37
C SER A 32 2.83 1.41 -10.34
N HIS A 33 3.04 1.19 -11.63
CA HIS A 33 2.56 2.04 -12.73
C HIS A 33 2.25 1.13 -13.95
N PRO A 34 1.21 1.42 -14.76
CA PRO A 34 0.34 2.59 -14.76
C PRO A 34 -0.74 2.58 -13.68
N HIS A 35 -1.14 3.79 -13.32
CA HIS A 35 -2.22 4.05 -12.38
C HIS A 35 -3.38 4.70 -13.14
N GLY A 36 -4.46 3.94 -13.39
CA GLY A 36 -5.72 4.53 -13.87
C GLY A 36 -6.41 5.36 -12.78
N VAL A 37 -7.47 6.10 -13.10
CA VAL A 37 -8.14 7.03 -12.16
C VAL A 37 -8.43 6.43 -10.77
N LEU A 38 -8.79 5.14 -10.73
CA LEU A 38 -9.21 4.43 -9.51
C LEU A 38 -8.09 3.68 -8.77
N SER A 39 -6.84 3.72 -9.23
CA SER A 39 -5.74 3.08 -8.48
C SER A 39 -5.95 1.58 -8.20
N LEU A 40 -6.70 0.83 -9.01
CA LEU A 40 -7.18 -0.51 -8.61
C LEU A 40 -6.07 -1.48 -8.17
N HIS A 41 -4.87 -1.38 -8.76
CA HIS A 41 -3.72 -2.16 -8.33
C HIS A 41 -3.33 -1.88 -6.86
N HIS A 42 -3.52 -0.64 -6.38
CA HIS A 42 -3.20 -0.24 -5.03
C HIS A 42 -4.14 -0.90 -4.02
N ALA A 43 -5.44 -0.96 -4.34
CA ALA A 43 -6.41 -1.72 -3.55
C ALA A 43 -6.07 -3.22 -3.52
N PHE A 44 -5.57 -3.80 -4.63
CA PHE A 44 -5.07 -5.17 -4.64
C PHE A 44 -3.88 -5.35 -3.71
N TYR A 45 -2.85 -4.50 -3.79
CA TYR A 45 -1.67 -4.61 -2.92
C TYR A 45 -2.01 -4.42 -1.44
N MET A 46 -2.85 -3.43 -1.11
CA MET A 46 -3.31 -3.20 0.26
C MET A 46 -4.02 -4.44 0.81
N THR A 47 -4.77 -5.17 -0.02
CA THR A 47 -5.64 -6.28 0.42
C THR A 47 -5.03 -7.67 0.28
N SER A 48 -3.96 -7.83 -0.48
CA SER A 48 -3.30 -9.12 -0.73
C SER A 48 -2.45 -9.57 0.47
N ARG A 49 -2.88 -10.64 1.15
CA ARG A 49 -2.13 -11.21 2.27
C ARG A 49 -0.80 -11.79 1.81
N GLU A 50 -0.78 -12.37 0.62
CA GLU A 50 0.37 -13.02 0.00
C GLU A 50 1.47 -12.00 -0.32
N PHE A 51 1.08 -10.83 -0.83
CA PHE A 51 1.99 -9.71 -1.03
C PHE A 51 2.55 -9.23 0.31
N HIS A 52 1.67 -8.94 1.28
CA HIS A 52 2.08 -8.47 2.59
C HIS A 52 2.96 -9.49 3.34
N ALA A 53 2.80 -10.79 3.14
CA ALA A 53 3.62 -11.81 3.78
C ALA A 53 5.08 -11.83 3.29
N GLN A 54 5.31 -11.44 2.03
CA GLN A 54 6.64 -11.45 1.42
C GLN A 54 7.42 -10.16 1.64
N LEU A 55 6.73 -9.06 1.97
CA LEU A 55 7.39 -7.79 2.24
C LEU A 55 8.11 -7.80 3.61
N PRO A 56 9.36 -7.33 3.67
CA PRO A 56 10.09 -7.15 4.92
C PRO A 56 9.51 -5.98 5.73
N GLY A 57 9.89 -5.91 7.00
CA GLY A 57 9.42 -4.87 7.93
C GLY A 57 8.11 -5.21 8.63
N LYS A 58 8.02 -4.83 9.91
CA LYS A 58 6.83 -5.05 10.76
C LYS A 58 5.69 -4.06 10.45
N TRP A 59 5.99 -2.92 9.85
CA TRP A 59 5.04 -1.83 9.66
C TRP A 59 5.15 -1.23 8.26
N LYS A 60 4.16 -1.51 7.43
CA LYS A 60 4.08 -1.08 6.03
C LYS A 60 3.15 0.11 5.92
N ARG A 61 3.54 1.13 5.17
CA ARG A 61 2.70 2.30 4.90
C ARG A 61 2.41 2.39 3.41
N HIS A 62 1.13 2.56 3.10
CA HIS A 62 0.70 2.91 1.76
C HIS A 62 0.64 4.42 1.64
N VAL A 63 1.08 4.96 0.51
CA VAL A 63 0.98 6.40 0.24
C VAL A 63 -0.23 6.68 -0.65
N GLY A 64 -0.97 7.75 -0.33
CA GLY A 64 -2.09 8.24 -1.12
C GLY A 64 -1.82 9.66 -1.60
N ALA A 65 -2.39 10.04 -2.75
CA ALA A 65 -2.29 11.42 -3.24
C ALA A 65 -2.90 12.40 -2.22
N THR A 66 -2.31 13.57 -2.03
CA THR A 66 -2.75 14.57 -1.04
C THR A 66 -4.25 14.92 -1.14
N ILE A 67 -4.85 14.86 -2.33
CA ILE A 67 -6.29 15.10 -2.52
C ILE A 67 -7.16 14.12 -1.71
N VAL A 68 -6.71 12.88 -1.53
CA VAL A 68 -7.37 11.85 -0.71
C VAL A 68 -7.62 12.34 0.70
N PHE A 69 -6.65 13.06 1.28
CA PHE A 69 -6.71 13.59 2.64
C PHE A 69 -7.45 14.92 2.75
N LYS A 70 -7.89 15.48 1.62
CA LYS A 70 -8.76 16.67 1.55
C LYS A 70 -10.23 16.32 1.32
N THR A 71 -10.54 15.06 1.01
CA THR A 71 -11.92 14.58 0.82
C THR A 71 -12.48 14.00 2.14
N PRO A 72 -13.53 14.61 2.73
CA PRO A 72 -14.14 14.11 3.96
C PRO A 72 -14.65 12.67 3.80
N LEU A 73 -14.71 11.92 4.90
CA LEU A 73 -15.02 10.48 4.97
C LEU A 73 -14.00 9.56 4.28
N TYR A 74 -13.60 9.87 3.04
CA TYR A 74 -12.57 9.13 2.33
C TYR A 74 -11.22 9.25 3.04
N ARG A 75 -10.88 10.45 3.54
CA ARG A 75 -9.75 10.68 4.44
C ARG A 75 -9.75 9.71 5.62
N GLU A 76 -10.86 9.61 6.35
CA GLU A 76 -10.95 8.78 7.54
C GLU A 76 -10.80 7.30 7.21
N LEU A 77 -11.41 6.85 6.11
CA LEU A 77 -11.27 5.49 5.62
C LEU A 77 -9.80 5.16 5.29
N MET A 78 -9.11 6.06 4.59
CA MET A 78 -7.71 5.86 4.18
C MET A 78 -6.76 5.88 5.38
N LEU A 79 -6.96 6.79 6.32
CA LEU A 79 -6.20 6.81 7.57
C LEU A 79 -6.46 5.56 8.42
N TRP A 80 -7.71 5.08 8.48
CA TRP A 80 -8.04 3.83 9.18
C TRP A 80 -7.40 2.60 8.52
N CYS A 81 -7.26 2.60 7.19
CA CYS A 81 -6.48 1.61 6.45
C CYS A 81 -4.96 1.80 6.57
N GLY A 82 -4.48 2.80 7.32
CA GLY A 82 -3.06 3.05 7.56
C GLY A 82 -2.33 3.74 6.41
N VAL A 83 -3.07 4.32 5.45
CA VAL A 83 -2.54 5.11 4.33
C VAL A 83 -2.09 6.48 4.83
N ILE A 84 -0.97 6.98 4.33
CA ILE A 84 -0.38 8.28 4.65
C ILE A 84 -0.32 9.16 3.40
N ASP A 85 -0.11 10.46 3.59
CA ASP A 85 0.10 11.39 2.47
C ASP A 85 1.41 11.07 1.74
N ALA A 86 1.39 11.16 0.41
CA ALA A 86 2.56 11.07 -0.44
C ALA A 86 3.43 12.33 -0.39
N ASP A 87 3.04 13.35 0.38
CA ASP A 87 3.90 14.51 0.65
C ASP A 87 5.27 14.07 1.18
N ARG A 88 6.33 14.67 0.60
CA ARG A 88 7.70 14.31 0.89
C ARG A 88 8.02 14.36 2.38
N ARG A 89 7.54 15.38 3.11
CA ARG A 89 7.85 15.52 4.55
C ARG A 89 7.26 14.38 5.36
N VAL A 90 6.07 13.92 4.98
CA VAL A 90 5.38 12.80 5.64
C VAL A 90 6.12 11.49 5.36
N VAL A 91 6.51 11.25 4.10
CA VAL A 91 7.28 10.06 3.72
C VAL A 91 8.65 10.05 4.39
N ASP A 92 9.37 11.16 4.39
CA ASP A 92 10.70 11.28 5.03
C ASP A 92 10.61 11.01 6.55
N ASP A 93 9.59 11.53 7.24
CA ASP A 93 9.35 11.26 8.67
C ASP A 93 9.07 9.78 8.94
N VAL A 94 8.23 9.16 8.12
CA VAL A 94 7.86 7.74 8.23
C VAL A 94 9.07 6.83 7.99
N LEU A 95 9.87 7.12 6.98
CA LEU A 95 11.11 6.39 6.69
C LEU A 95 12.13 6.56 7.83
N SER A 96 12.27 7.76 8.39
CA SER A 96 13.17 8.00 9.53
C SER A 96 12.82 7.16 10.78
N LYS A 97 11.55 6.80 10.92
CA LYS A 97 11.02 5.95 12.00
C LYS A 97 11.12 4.44 11.71
N GLY A 98 11.74 4.05 10.60
CA GLY A 98 11.97 2.64 10.25
C GLY A 98 10.80 1.95 9.54
N TYR A 99 9.78 2.70 9.11
CA TYR A 99 8.68 2.15 8.30
C TYR A 99 9.12 1.93 6.85
N SER A 100 8.43 1.04 6.13
CA SER A 100 8.61 0.85 4.68
C SER A 100 7.32 1.16 3.94
#